data_AF-A0A2S7I319-F1
#
_entry.id   AF-A0A2S7I319-F1
#
_cell.length_a   1.000
_cell.length_b   1.000
_cell.length_c   1.000
_cell.angle_alpha   90.00
_cell.angle_beta   90.00
_cell.angle_gamma   90.00
#
_symmetry.space_group_name_H-M   'P 1'
#
loop_
_entity.id
_entity.type
_entity.pdbx_description
1 polymer ?
#
loop_
_entity_poly.entity_id
_entity_poly.type
_entity_poly.pdbx_seq_one_letter_code
_entity_poly.pdbx_strand_id
1 'polypeptide(L)'
;MGFYLYKGLKKPLVFFGLKGKYIFYAVGVIGGGVIAALVLSKFGLLGSLLGLAVTAGGVYLIFKRQDKYGLYDKTKNFNQIFIFPKRLKHKKILQHGINKKTSI
;
A
#
# COMPACT_ATOMS: atom_id res chain seq x y z
N MET A 1 2.90 8.88 -11.99
CA MET A 1 1.65 9.25 -11.29
C MET A 1 0.71 8.05 -11.32
N GLY A 2 0.53 7.34 -10.20
CA GLY A 2 -0.30 6.14 -10.12
C GLY A 2 -1.74 6.45 -9.68
N PHE A 3 -2.74 5.86 -10.33
CA PHE A 3 -4.15 6.06 -9.99
C PHE A 3 -4.55 5.25 -8.75
N TYR A 4 -5.28 5.88 -7.83
CA TYR A 4 -5.86 5.17 -6.68
C TYR A 4 -7.07 4.33 -7.12
N LEU A 5 -6.85 3.04 -7.36
CA LEU A 5 -7.91 2.09 -7.70
C LEU A 5 -8.71 1.71 -6.44
N TYR A 6 -9.74 2.49 -6.16
CA TYR A 6 -10.81 2.14 -5.21
C TYR A 6 -11.86 1.28 -5.94
N LYS A 7 -11.53 0.02 -6.27
CA LYS A 7 -12.50 -0.91 -6.88
C LYS A 7 -13.62 -1.23 -5.88
N GLY A 8 -14.67 -0.41 -5.82
CA GLY A 8 -15.84 -0.61 -4.96
C GLY A 8 -15.61 -0.41 -3.45
N LEU A 9 -14.39 -0.05 -3.02
CA LEU A 9 -14.07 0.19 -1.62
C LEU A 9 -14.31 1.65 -1.25
N LYS A 10 -14.96 1.89 -0.10
CA LYS A 10 -15.09 3.25 0.48
C LYS A 10 -13.70 3.87 0.63
N LYS A 11 -13.62 5.19 0.39
CA LYS A 11 -12.38 5.96 0.58
C LYS A 11 -11.93 5.80 2.04
N PRO A 12 -10.71 5.31 2.30
CA PRO A 12 -10.22 5.18 3.67
C PRO A 12 -9.96 6.57 4.26
N LEU A 13 -10.07 6.68 5.58
CA LEU A 13 -9.68 7.89 6.31
C LEU A 13 -8.20 8.18 6.04
N VAL A 14 -7.90 9.45 5.73
CA VAL A 14 -6.54 9.92 5.48
C VAL A 14 -6.26 11.08 6.43
N PHE A 15 -5.15 11.00 7.17
CA PHE A 15 -4.69 12.03 8.08
C PHE A 15 -3.18 12.22 7.91
N PHE A 16 -2.75 13.43 7.51
CA PHE A 16 -1.35 13.74 7.21
C PHE A 16 -0.63 12.70 6.32
N GLY A 17 -1.32 12.19 5.29
CA GLY A 17 -0.78 11.19 4.36
C GLY A 17 -0.84 9.74 4.86
N LEU A 18 -1.05 9.51 6.16
CA LEU A 18 -1.33 8.18 6.71
C LEU A 18 -2.79 7.80 6.46
N LYS A 19 -3.04 6.50 6.26
CA LYS A 19 -4.34 5.96 5.88
C LYS A 19 -4.77 4.85 6.85
N GLY A 20 -6.04 4.85 7.23
CA GLY A 20 -6.68 3.80 8.03
C GLY A 20 -5.82 3.29 9.21
N LYS A 21 -5.45 2.00 9.21
CA LYS A 21 -4.72 1.35 10.32
C LYS A 21 -3.40 2.04 10.72
N TYR A 22 -2.73 2.69 9.77
CA TYR A 22 -1.46 3.37 10.05
C TYR A 22 -1.63 4.65 10.86
N ILE A 23 -2.82 5.25 10.87
CA ILE A 23 -3.14 6.40 11.73
C ILE A 23 -3.09 5.95 13.20
N PHE A 24 -3.70 4.81 13.54
CA PHE A 24 -3.65 4.25 14.88
C PHE A 24 -2.23 3.93 15.34
N TYR A 25 -1.41 3.34 14.46
CA TYR A 25 -0.01 3.09 14.77
C TYR A 25 0.77 4.38 15.02
N ALA A 26 0.52 5.43 14.23
CA ALA A 26 1.21 6.71 14.41
C ALA A 26 0.81 7.39 15.72
N VAL A 27 -0.47 7.38 16.08
CA VAL A 27 -0.94 7.89 17.38
C VAL A 27 -0.29 7.12 18.52
N GLY A 28 -0.21 5.79 18.43
CA GLY A 28 0.46 4.97 19.44
C GLY A 28 1.95 5.30 19.59
N VAL A 29 2.67 5.45 18.47
CA VAL A 29 4.10 5.82 18.49
C VAL A 29 4.32 7.22 19.03
N ILE A 30 3.51 8.20 18.64
CA ILE A 30 3.63 9.58 19.13
C ILE A 30 3.31 9.64 20.62
N GLY A 31 2.21 9.02 21.05
CA GLY A 31 1.82 8.97 22.46
C GLY A 31 2.87 8.29 23.35
N GLY A 32 3.34 7.10 22.92
CA GLY A 32 4.43 6.40 23.61
C GLY A 32 5.74 7.17 23.59
N GLY A 33 6.03 7.85 22.48
CA GLY A 33 7.20 8.69 22.29
C GLY A 33 7.28 9.88 23.25
N VAL A 34 6.14 10.54 23.49
CA VAL A 34 6.04 11.62 24.49
C VAL A 34 6.33 11.09 25.90
N ILE A 35 5.72 9.96 26.28
CA ILE A 35 5.97 9.34 27.59
C ILE A 35 7.45 8.94 27.72
N ALA A 36 8.02 8.32 26.68
CA ALA A 36 9.43 7.94 26.66
C ALA A 36 10.35 9.15 26.79
N ALA A 37 10.10 10.24 26.06
CA ALA A 37 10.88 11.47 26.15
C ALA A 37 10.80 12.10 27.55
N LEU A 38 9.62 12.07 28.20
CA LEU A 38 9.45 12.53 29.58
C LEU A 38 10.25 11.68 30.57
N VAL A 39 10.22 10.35 30.44
CA VAL A 39 11.00 9.45 31.30
C VAL A 39 12.49 9.64 31.07
N LEU A 40 12.93 9.71 29.81
CA LEU A 40 14.33 9.89 29.47
C LEU A 40 14.87 11.29 29.81
N SER A 41 13.99 12.30 29.95
CA SER A 41 14.40 13.64 30.38
C SER A 41 15.09 13.66 31.75
N LYS A 42 14.88 12.62 32.59
CA LYS A 42 15.62 12.43 33.84
C LYS A 42 17.12 12.28 33.65
N PHE A 43 17.56 11.85 32.46
CA PHE A 43 18.97 11.79 32.06
C PHE A 43 19.45 13.09 31.39
N GLY A 44 18.67 14.17 31.51
CA GLY A 44 18.95 15.48 30.93
C GLY A 44 18.52 15.62 29.48
N LEU A 45 19.04 16.67 28.83
CA LEU A 45 18.67 17.06 27.46
C LEU A 45 18.91 15.91 26.45
N LEU A 46 20.03 15.20 26.57
CA LEU A 46 20.38 14.11 25.67
C LEU A 46 19.35 12.98 25.70
N GLY A 47 18.81 12.64 26.87
CA GLY A 47 17.76 11.64 27.00
C GLY A 47 16.47 12.08 26.30
N SER A 48 16.06 13.33 26.49
CA SER A 48 14.87 13.86 25.80
C SER A 48 15.05 13.90 24.28
N LEU A 49 16.24 14.27 23.79
CA LEU A 49 16.57 14.27 22.36
C LEU A 49 16.52 12.85 21.78
N LEU A 50 17.05 11.88 22.51
CA LEU A 50 17.01 10.47 22.11
C LEU A 50 15.57 9.96 22.00
N GLY A 51 14.72 10.29 22.98
CA GLY A 51 13.29 9.97 22.94
C GLY A 51 12.59 10.56 21.71
N LEU A 52 12.85 11.83 21.39
CA LEU A 52 12.32 12.48 20.19
C LEU A 52 12.85 11.84 18.90
N ALA A 53 14.15 11.52 18.82
CA ALA A 53 14.74 10.89 17.65
C ALA A 53 14.15 9.50 17.37
N VAL A 54 13.97 8.68 18.41
CA VAL A 54 13.33 7.37 18.30
C VAL A 54 11.87 7.51 17.85
N THR A 55 11.15 8.48 18.41
CA THR A 55 9.75 8.75 18.03
C THR A 55 9.63 9.16 16.57
N ALA A 56 10.48 10.09 16.11
CA ALA A 56 10.52 10.53 14.73
C ALA A 56 10.88 9.37 13.78
N GLY A 57 11.86 8.54 14.16
CA GLY A 57 12.20 7.32 13.45
C GLY A 57 11.05 6.33 13.35
N GLY A 58 10.31 6.13 14.45
CA GLY A 58 9.12 5.27 14.49
C GLY A 58 8.02 5.74 13.55
N VAL A 59 7.72 7.04 13.54
CA VAL A 59 6.75 7.64 12.60
C VAL A 59 7.22 7.47 11.16
N TYR A 60 8.50 7.72 10.87
CA TYR A 60 9.07 7.52 9.53
C TYR A 60 8.94 6.07 9.05
N LEU A 61 9.20 5.10 9.93
CA LEU A 61 9.03 3.68 9.61
C LEU A 61 7.57 3.32 9.30
N ILE A 62 6.60 3.96 9.96
CA ILE A 62 5.18 3.77 9.66
C ILE A 62 4.86 4.25 8.24
N PHE A 63 5.33 5.42 7.83
CA PHE A 63 5.16 5.89 6.45
C PHE A 63 5.77 4.92 5.44
N LYS A 64 7.02 4.50 5.67
CA LYS A 64 7.71 3.54 4.80
C LYS A 64 6.99 2.20 4.73
N ARG A 65 6.40 1.74 5.85
CA ARG A 65 5.61 0.51 5.91
C ARG A 65 4.29 0.66 5.16
N GLN A 66 3.62 1.80 5.27
CA GLN A 66 2.41 2.08 4.53
C GLN A 66 2.66 2.05 3.02
N ASP A 67 3.75 2.65 2.55
CA ASP A 67 4.07 2.71 1.13
C ASP A 67 4.43 1.32 0.57
N LYS A 68 5.14 0.49 1.35
CA LYS A 68 5.55 -0.85 0.92
C LYS A 68 4.41 -1.88 0.94
N TYR A 69 3.64 -1.94 2.02
CA TYR A 69 2.65 -3.00 2.22
C TYR A 69 1.24 -2.60 1.83
N GLY A 70 0.94 -1.30 1.81
CA GLY A 70 -0.39 -0.79 1.53
C GLY A 70 -1.38 -1.02 2.67
N LEU A 71 -2.61 -0.52 2.49
CA LEU A 71 -3.60 -0.50 3.57
C LEU A 71 -4.21 -1.87 3.88
N TYR A 72 -4.36 -2.70 2.86
CA TYR A 72 -5.04 -4.00 2.92
C TYR A 72 -4.05 -5.11 2.64
N ASP A 73 -4.18 -6.21 3.39
CA ASP A 73 -3.39 -7.40 3.13
C ASP A 73 -3.86 -7.99 1.81
N LYS A 74 -2.93 -8.06 0.84
CA LYS A 74 -3.18 -8.64 -0.47
C LYS A 74 -2.70 -10.06 -0.44
N THR A 75 -3.57 -11.02 -0.76
CA THR A 75 -3.17 -12.40 -1.01
C THR A 75 -2.06 -12.41 -2.05
N LYS A 76 -0.88 -12.87 -1.66
CA LYS A 76 0.27 -12.97 -2.55
C LYS A 76 0.22 -14.33 -3.21
N ASN A 77 -0.24 -14.36 -4.45
CA ASN A 77 -0.33 -15.59 -5.22
C ASN A 77 1.01 -15.83 -5.93
N PHE A 78 2.01 -16.32 -5.20
CA PHE A 78 3.36 -16.56 -5.75
C PHE A 78 3.41 -17.80 -6.67
N ASN A 79 2.52 -18.78 -6.47
CA ASN A 79 2.49 -20.04 -7.23
C ASN A 79 1.35 -20.13 -8.25
N GLN A 80 0.77 -19.00 -8.68
CA GLN A 80 -0.40 -19.01 -9.57
C GLN A 80 -0.14 -18.20 -10.84
N ILE A 81 -0.42 -18.79 -11.99
CA ILE A 81 -0.39 -18.11 -13.29
C ILE A 81 -1.80 -17.62 -13.61
N PHE A 82 -2.00 -16.30 -13.64
CA PHE A 82 -3.27 -15.72 -14.06
C PHE A 82 -3.31 -15.57 -15.58
N ILE A 83 -4.02 -16.48 -16.25
CA ILE A 83 -4.30 -16.37 -17.69
C ILE A 83 -5.55 -15.50 -17.86
N PHE A 84 -5.36 -14.26 -18.29
CA PHE A 84 -6.48 -13.41 -18.70
C PHE A 84 -6.91 -13.80 -20.12
N PRO A 85 -8.15 -14.28 -20.33
CA PRO A 85 -8.60 -14.62 -21.67
C PRO A 85 -8.60 -13.37 -22.55
N LYS A 86 -7.96 -13.47 -23.70
CA LYS A 86 -7.92 -12.39 -24.70
C LYS A 86 -9.32 -12.20 -25.29
N ARG A 87 -10.10 -11.31 -24.69
CA ARG A 87 -11.47 -10.95 -25.14
C ARG A 87 -11.49 -10.02 -26.36
N LEU A 88 -10.50 -10.12 -27.26
CA LEU A 88 -10.52 -9.39 -28.53
C LEU A 88 -11.27 -10.22 -29.57
N LYS A 89 -12.55 -9.91 -29.80
CA LYS A 89 -13.33 -10.49 -30.91
C LYS A 89 -12.92 -9.84 -32.23
N HIS A 90 -11.77 -10.21 -32.80
CA HIS A 90 -11.40 -9.73 -34.14
C HIS A 90 -12.08 -10.58 -35.22
N LYS A 91 -13.31 -10.22 -35.61
CA LYS A 91 -14.11 -10.97 -36.61
C LYS A 91 -13.48 -11.04 -38.02
N LYS A 92 -12.51 -10.18 -38.35
CA LYS A 92 -11.88 -10.12 -39.68
C LYS A 92 -10.93 -11.28 -39.98
N ILE A 93 -10.18 -11.80 -38.99
CA ILE A 93 -9.15 -12.83 -39.22
C ILE A 93 -9.78 -14.21 -39.48
N LEU A 94 -10.93 -14.51 -38.85
CA LEU A 94 -11.61 -15.81 -38.99
C LEU A 94 -12.34 -15.99 -40.34
N GLN A 95 -12.70 -14.90 -41.04
CA GLN A 95 -13.45 -14.99 -42.30
C GLN A 95 -12.58 -15.35 -43.51
N HIS A 96 -11.28 -15.03 -43.46
CA HIS A 96 -10.35 -15.33 -44.57
C HIS A 96 -10.00 -16.83 -44.68
N GLY A 97 -10.19 -17.63 -43.63
CA GLY A 97 -9.93 -19.07 -43.66
C GLY A 97 -11.04 -19.90 -44.32
N ILE A 98 -12.27 -19.39 -44.37
CA ILE A 98 -13.45 -20.15 -44.84
C ILE A 98 -13.64 -19.99 -46.36
N ASN A 99 -13.28 -18.84 -46.93
CA ASN A 99 -13.52 -18.57 -48.36
C ASN A 99 -12.59 -19.38 -49.30
N LYS A 100 -11.47 -19.93 -48.79
CA LYS A 100 -10.49 -20.66 -49.61
C LYS A 100 -10.84 -22.13 -49.91
N LYS A 101 -11.97 -22.65 -49.38
CA LYS A 101 -12.35 -24.08 -49.47
C LYS A 101 -13.59 -24.39 -50.33
N THR A 102 -14.04 -23.47 -51.17
CA THR A 102 -15.15 -23.73 -52.10
C THR A 102 -14.80 -23.27 -53.51
N SER A 103 -13.94 -24.03 -54.16
CA SER A 103 -13.85 -24.10 -55.63
C SER A 103 -13.48 -25.55 -55.99
N ILE A 104 -14.49 -26.41 -56.01
CA ILE A 104 -14.50 -27.65 -56.79
C ILE A 104 -15.51 -27.39 -57.91
#